data_AF-A0A6M0EVA8-F1
#
_entry.id   AF-A0A6M0EVA8-F1
#
_cell.length_a   1.000
_cell.length_b   1.000
_cell.length_c   1.000
_cell.angle_alpha   90.00
_cell.angle_beta   90.00
_cell.angle_gamma   90.00
#
_symmetry.space_group_name_H-M   'P 1'
#
loop_
_entity.id
_entity.type
_entity.pdbx_description
1 polymer ?
#
loop_
_entity_poly.entity_id
_entity_poly.type
_entity_poly.pdbx_seq_one_letter_code
_entity_poly.pdbx_strand_id
1 'polypeptide(L)'
;MDEVVGKIAALGLPGIILLITMATTGLTGAAAITAALAMLGPGGMLGGIAFLGVIGLVAEPLSKYGLETLALAVYKKRYEKGETLEALGKEINRLPISNDLKRKLREELGCL
;
A
#
# COMPACT_ATOMS: atom_id res chain seq x y z
N MET A 1 13.39 11.32 -23.01
CA MET A 1 12.20 11.39 -22.14
C MET A 1 11.45 10.06 -22.18
N ASP A 2 11.18 9.53 -23.38
CA ASP A 2 10.44 8.28 -23.58
C ASP A 2 11.06 7.05 -22.90
N GLU A 3 12.39 6.95 -22.85
CA GLU A 3 13.05 5.84 -22.16
C GLU A 3 12.83 5.86 -20.64
N VAL A 4 12.88 7.05 -20.02
CA VAL A 4 12.65 7.22 -18.58
C VAL A 4 11.18 6.99 -18.24
N VAL A 5 10.27 7.50 -19.07
CA VAL A 5 8.84 7.26 -18.95
C VAL A 5 8.53 5.77 -19.10
N GLY A 6 9.15 5.08 -20.06
CA GLY A 6 9.00 3.64 -20.25
C GLY A 6 9.48 2.82 -19.05
N LYS A 7 10.60 3.19 -18.43
CA LYS A 7 11.11 2.54 -17.20
C LYS A 7 10.19 2.74 -16.01
N ILE A 8 9.65 3.95 -15.83
CA ILE A 8 8.71 4.25 -14.74
C ILE A 8 7.37 3.53 -14.98
N ALA A 9 6.88 3.52 -16.22
CA ALA A 9 5.65 2.81 -16.59
C ALA A 9 5.79 1.30 -16.36
N ALA A 10 6.95 0.70 -16.64
CA ALA A 10 7.23 -0.70 -16.36
C ALA A 10 7.21 -1.06 -14.86
N LEU A 11 7.54 -0.09 -13.99
CA LEU A 11 7.47 -0.26 -12.53
C LEU A 11 6.06 0.02 -11.96
N GLY A 12 5.17 0.66 -12.72
CA GLY A 12 3.82 1.00 -12.29
C GLY A 12 3.76 1.97 -11.11
N LEU A 13 2.81 1.74 -10.19
CA LEU A 13 2.61 2.56 -8.98
C LEU A 13 3.89 2.72 -8.13
N PRO A 14 4.68 1.65 -7.86
CA PRO A 14 6.00 1.79 -7.22
C PRO A 14 6.93 2.81 -7.88
N GLY A 15 6.96 2.85 -9.22
CA GLY A 15 7.79 3.80 -9.97
C GLY A 15 7.38 5.26 -9.75
N ILE A 16 6.06 5.51 -9.69
CA ILE A 16 5.52 6.85 -9.42
C ILE A 16 5.84 7.28 -7.98
N ILE A 17 5.68 6.39 -7.00
CA ILE A 17 6.00 6.68 -5.59
C ILE A 17 7.47 7.07 -5.46
N LEU A 18 8.38 6.28 -6.04
CA LEU A 18 9.81 6.58 -6.01
C LEU A 18 10.14 7.93 -6.64
N LEU A 19 9.54 8.26 -7.79
CA LEU A 19 9.75 9.54 -8.47
C LEU A 19 9.32 10.72 -7.60
N ILE A 20 8.14 10.65 -6.98
CA ILE A 20 7.63 11.70 -6.10
C ILE A 20 8.56 11.88 -4.90
N THR A 21 8.99 10.79 -4.27
CA THR A 21 9.90 10.88 -3.13
C THR A 21 11.25 11.47 -3.53
N MET A 22 11.82 11.07 -4.67
CA MET A 22 13.05 11.67 -5.19
C MET A 22 12.91 13.18 -5.39
N ALA A 23 11.77 13.64 -5.94
CA ALA A 23 11.51 15.07 -6.13
C ALA A 23 11.48 15.85 -4.80
N THR A 24 11.15 15.22 -3.67
CA THR A 24 11.17 15.85 -2.35
C THR A 24 12.55 15.90 -1.68
N THR A 25 13.56 15.18 -2.19
CA THR A 25 14.88 15.11 -1.55
C THR A 25 15.78 16.31 -1.83
N GLY A 26 15.53 17.07 -2.91
CA GLY A 26 16.43 18.14 -3.37
C GLY A 26 17.79 17.65 -3.89
N LEU A 27 18.01 16.33 -3.99
CA LEU A 27 19.22 15.70 -4.49
C LEU A 27 19.04 15.30 -5.96
N THR A 28 20.14 14.98 -6.64
CA THR A 28 20.13 14.50 -8.03
C THR A 28 20.88 13.17 -8.19
N GLY A 29 20.55 12.43 -9.24
CA GLY A 29 21.22 11.17 -9.58
C GLY A 29 21.08 10.09 -8.50
N ALA A 30 22.18 9.37 -8.23
CA ALA A 30 22.18 8.25 -7.28
C ALA A 30 21.90 8.67 -5.82
N ALA A 31 22.27 9.89 -5.44
CA ALA A 31 21.99 10.42 -4.10
C ALA A 31 20.47 10.60 -3.87
N ALA A 32 19.74 11.04 -4.90
CA ALA A 32 18.28 11.14 -4.83
C ALA A 32 17.61 9.77 -4.66
N ILE A 33 18.08 8.75 -5.38
CA ILE A 33 17.52 7.39 -5.31
C ILE A 33 17.74 6.80 -3.92
N THR A 34 18.97 6.90 -3.40
CA THR A 34 19.32 6.35 -2.07
C THR A 34 18.58 7.06 -0.94
N ALA A 35 18.50 8.40 -0.99
CA ALA A 35 17.74 9.18 -0.01
C ALA A 35 16.24 8.90 -0.10
N ALA A 36 15.67 8.80 -1.30
CA ALA A 36 14.26 8.47 -1.49
C ALA A 36 13.93 7.07 -0.96
N LEU A 37 14.75 6.06 -1.27
CA LEU A 37 14.57 4.72 -0.71
C LEU A 37 14.72 4.72 0.82
N ALA A 38 15.70 5.45 1.36
CA ALA A 38 15.85 5.56 2.80
C ALA A 38 14.66 6.27 3.49
N MET A 39 13.98 7.15 2.78
CA MET A 39 12.78 7.84 3.26
C MET A 39 11.51 6.97 3.18
N LEU A 40 11.46 6.03 2.23
CA LEU A 40 10.28 5.16 2.02
C LEU A 40 10.16 4.03 3.04
N GLY A 41 11.21 3.67 3.78
CA GLY A 41 11.13 2.58 4.74
C GLY A 41 12.16 2.61 5.85
N PRO A 42 11.85 2.02 7.01
CA PRO A 42 12.79 1.92 8.14
C PRO A 42 13.98 1.03 7.77
N GLY A 43 15.16 1.35 8.30
CA GLY A 43 16.40 0.63 7.95
C GLY A 43 17.08 1.17 6.67
N GLY A 44 16.70 2.37 6.23
CA GLY A 44 17.32 3.04 5.10
C GLY A 44 16.94 2.40 3.77
N MET A 45 17.89 2.35 2.85
CA MET A 45 17.64 1.93 1.46
C MET A 45 17.02 0.53 1.37
N LEU A 46 17.44 -0.42 2.21
CA LEU A 46 16.89 -1.78 2.22
C LEU A 46 15.40 -1.79 2.58
N GLY A 47 15.00 -0.96 3.55
CA GLY A 47 13.60 -0.78 3.92
C GLY A 47 12.76 -0.22 2.78
N GLY A 48 13.28 0.80 2.08
CA GLY A 48 12.63 1.37 0.90
C GLY A 48 12.43 0.37 -0.23
N ILE A 49 13.45 -0.46 -0.52
CA ILE A 49 13.35 -1.50 -1.54
C ILE A 49 12.30 -2.53 -1.15
N ALA A 50 12.32 -3.01 0.09
CA ALA A 50 11.33 -3.94 0.59
C ALA A 50 9.90 -3.35 0.51
N PHE A 51 9.73 -2.09 0.88
CA PHE A 51 8.46 -1.38 0.81
C PHE A 51 7.93 -1.27 -0.62
N LEU A 52 8.76 -0.85 -1.58
CA LEU A 52 8.37 -0.80 -3.00
C LEU A 52 8.08 -2.19 -3.56
N GLY A 53 8.82 -3.22 -3.14
CA GLY A 53 8.55 -4.60 -3.50
C GLY A 53 7.16 -5.05 -3.05
N VAL A 54 6.81 -4.82 -1.78
CA VAL A 54 5.48 -5.16 -1.24
C VAL A 54 4.38 -4.38 -1.96
N ILE A 55 4.55 -3.07 -2.15
CA ILE A 55 3.56 -2.26 -2.88
C ILE A 55 3.42 -2.73 -4.32
N GLY A 56 4.51 -3.11 -4.98
CA GLY A 56 4.46 -3.65 -6.34
C GLY A 56 3.60 -4.91 -6.44
N LEU A 57 3.72 -5.81 -5.46
CA LEU A 57 2.91 -7.03 -5.39
C LEU A 57 1.42 -6.74 -5.13
N VAL A 58 1.12 -5.70 -4.34
CA VAL A 58 -0.27 -5.33 -3.99
C VAL A 58 -0.88 -4.36 -5.01
N ALA A 59 -0.08 -3.68 -5.82
CA ALA A 59 -0.54 -2.69 -6.79
C ALA A 59 -1.47 -3.30 -7.85
N GLU A 60 -1.10 -4.44 -8.42
CA GLU A 60 -1.90 -5.13 -9.43
C GLU A 60 -3.29 -5.55 -8.91
N PRO A 61 -3.42 -6.29 -7.79
CA PRO A 61 -4.72 -6.63 -7.25
C PRO A 61 -5.50 -5.38 -6.80
N LEU A 62 -4.83 -4.33 -6.31
CA LEU A 62 -5.50 -3.09 -5.90
C LEU A 62 -6.11 -2.36 -7.10
N SER A 63 -5.40 -2.32 -8.23
CA SER A 63 -5.91 -1.77 -9.49
C SER A 63 -7.02 -2.62 -10.10
N LYS A 64 -6.99 -3.95 -9.93
CA LYS A 64 -8.00 -4.86 -10.49
C LYS A 64 -9.29 -4.94 -9.68
N TYR A 65 -9.20 -5.04 -8.36
CA TYR A 65 -10.34 -5.34 -7.49
C TYR A 65 -10.80 -4.14 -6.64
N GLY A 66 -9.98 -3.09 -6.57
CA GLY A 66 -10.24 -1.92 -5.73
C GLY A 66 -9.96 -2.17 -4.25
N LEU A 67 -9.87 -1.07 -3.49
CA LEU A 67 -9.54 -1.11 -2.07
C LEU A 67 -10.60 -1.86 -1.23
N GLU A 68 -11.87 -1.66 -1.53
CA GLU A 68 -13.00 -2.24 -0.78
C GLU A 68 -12.99 -3.77 -0.83
N THR A 69 -12.95 -4.33 -2.04
CA THR A 69 -12.93 -5.79 -2.26
C THR A 69 -11.71 -6.43 -1.64
N LEU A 70 -10.52 -5.82 -1.78
CA LEU A 70 -9.30 -6.35 -1.19
C LEU A 70 -9.32 -6.30 0.33
N ALA A 71 -9.73 -5.17 0.92
CA ALA A 71 -9.85 -5.05 2.36
C ALA A 71 -10.82 -6.11 2.91
N LEU A 72 -11.97 -6.30 2.26
CA LEU A 72 -12.93 -7.30 2.67
C LEU A 72 -12.36 -8.72 2.58
N ALA A 73 -11.69 -9.05 1.47
CA ALA A 73 -11.05 -10.36 1.29
C ALA A 73 -9.98 -10.64 2.35
N VAL A 74 -9.19 -9.63 2.73
CA VAL A 74 -8.20 -9.75 3.82
C VAL A 74 -8.90 -10.02 5.15
N TYR A 75 -9.94 -9.27 5.50
CA TYR A 75 -10.66 -9.47 6.75
C TYR A 75 -11.41 -10.81 6.80
N LYS A 76 -12.04 -11.25 5.70
CA LYS A 76 -12.67 -12.57 5.60
C LYS A 76 -11.63 -13.69 5.82
N LYS A 77 -10.46 -13.58 5.21
CA LYS A 77 -9.36 -14.55 5.41
C LYS A 77 -8.79 -14.54 6.83
N ARG A 78 -8.79 -13.40 7.52
CA ARG A 78 -8.39 -13.31 8.94
C ARG A 78 -9.43 -13.92 9.86
N TYR A 79 -10.71 -13.72 9.58
CA TYR A 79 -11.80 -14.39 10.27
C TYR A 79 -11.71 -15.92 10.13
N GLU A 80 -11.49 -16.43 8.91
CA GLU A 80 -11.29 -17.87 8.64
C GLU A 80 -10.08 -18.46 9.39
N LYS A 81 -9.08 -17.64 9.71
CA LYS A 81 -7.90 -18.04 10.51
C LYS A 81 -8.15 -18.03 12.02
N GLY A 82 -9.36 -17.73 12.46
CA GLY A 82 -9.78 -17.81 13.87
C GLY A 82 -9.76 -16.49 14.63
N GLU A 83 -9.60 -15.34 13.95
CA GLU A 83 -9.79 -14.04 14.59
C GLU A 83 -11.29 -13.76 14.84
N THR A 84 -11.64 -13.19 15.99
CA THR A 84 -13.04 -12.95 16.36
C THR A 84 -13.62 -11.72 15.66
N LEU A 85 -14.93 -11.75 15.36
CA LEU A 85 -15.64 -10.61 14.76
C LEU A 85 -15.53 -9.33 15.59
N GLU A 86 -15.50 -9.44 16.92
CA GLU A 86 -15.32 -8.29 17.82
C GLU A 86 -13.94 -7.63 17.65
N ALA A 87 -12.88 -8.43 17.56
CA ALA A 87 -11.52 -7.93 17.37
C ALA A 87 -11.38 -7.23 16.02
N LEU A 88 -11.87 -7.87 14.95
CA LEU A 88 -11.84 -7.32 13.59
C LEU A 88 -12.68 -6.03 13.49
N GLY A 89 -13.88 -6.01 14.08
CA GLY A 89 -14.74 -4.83 14.11
C GLY A 89 -14.11 -3.65 14.85
N LYS A 90 -13.44 -3.92 15.98
CA LYS A 90 -12.70 -2.89 16.75
C LYS A 90 -11.51 -2.35 15.97
N GLU A 91 -10.79 -3.20 15.24
CA GLU A 91 -9.69 -2.81 14.36
C GLU A 91 -10.20 -1.92 13.23
N ILE A 92 -11.25 -2.33 12.52
CA ILE A 92 -11.87 -1.56 11.41
C ILE A 92 -12.28 -0.16 11.86
N ASN A 93 -12.86 -0.03 13.06
CA ASN A 93 -13.26 1.26 13.60
C ASN A 93 -12.09 2.22 13.84
N ARG A 94 -10.90 1.69 14.15
CA ARG A 94 -9.66 2.46 14.38
C ARG A 94 -8.91 2.83 13.11
N LEU A 95 -9.23 2.23 11.97
CA LEU A 95 -8.57 2.55 10.71
C LEU A 95 -8.85 4.01 10.27
N PRO A 96 -7.85 4.72 9.73
CA PRO A 96 -8.03 6.06 9.17
C PRO A 96 -8.62 5.99 7.74
N ILE A 97 -9.79 5.38 7.60
CA ILE A 97 -10.54 5.24 6.33
C ILE A 97 -11.93 5.89 6.46
N SER A 98 -12.63 6.06 5.33
CA SER A 98 -13.97 6.67 5.33
C SER A 98 -14.97 5.85 6.16
N ASN A 99 -15.92 6.55 6.78
CA ASN A 99 -16.97 5.90 7.59
C ASN A 99 -17.82 4.93 6.77
N ASP A 100 -18.07 5.23 5.49
CA ASP A 100 -18.77 4.32 4.57
C ASP A 100 -18.01 3.02 4.35
N LEU A 101 -16.69 3.09 4.17
CA LEU A 101 -15.89 1.87 3.99
C LEU A 101 -15.84 1.04 5.27
N LYS A 102 -15.74 1.67 6.44
CA LYS A 102 -15.85 0.99 7.74
C LYS A 102 -17.18 0.26 7.88
N ARG A 103 -18.28 0.95 7.56
CA ARG A 103 -19.64 0.41 7.64
C ARG A 103 -19.79 -0.82 6.76
N LYS A 104 -19.42 -0.71 5.48
CA LYS A 104 -19.49 -1.83 4.53
C LYS A 104 -18.67 -3.03 4.96
N LEU A 105 -17.44 -2.82 5.43
CA LEU A 105 -16.59 -3.90 5.92
C LEU A 105 -17.23 -4.63 7.11
N ARG A 106 -17.84 -3.91 8.05
CA ARG A 106 -18.52 -4.51 9.20
C ARG A 106 -19.80 -5.25 8.82
N GLU A 107 -20.62 -4.67 7.95
CA GLU A 107 -21.85 -5.29 7.45
C GLU A 107 -21.54 -6.62 6.75
N GLU A 108 -20.56 -6.63 5.85
CA GLU A 108 -20.13 -7.82 5.10
C GLU A 108 -19.44 -8.91 5.95
N LEU A 109 -18.86 -8.54 7.09
CA LEU A 109 -18.26 -9.48 8.05
C LEU A 109 -19.25 -9.98 9.11
N GLY A 110 -20.41 -9.34 9.25
CA GLY A 110 -21.37 -9.64 10.32
C GLY A 110 -20.98 -9.12 11.70
N CYS A 111 -20.11 -8.10 11.78
CA CYS A 111 -19.68 -7.45 13.03
C CYS A 111 -20.72 -6.43 13.58
N LEU A 112 -22.01 -6.69 13.41
CA LEU A 112 -23.11 -5.75 13.73
C LEU A 112 -23.34 -5.65 15.24
#